data_AF-A0AAD8YKX3-F1
#
_entry.id   AF-A0AAD8YKX3-F1
#
_cell.length_a   1.000
_cell.length_b   1.000
_cell.length_c   1.000
_cell.angle_alpha   90.00
_cell.angle_beta   90.00
_cell.angle_gamma   90.00
#
_symmetry.space_group_name_H-M   'P 1'
#
loop_
_entity.id
_entity.type
_entity.pdbx_description
1 polymer ?
#
loop_
_entity_poly.entity_id
_entity_poly.type
_entity_poly.pdbx_seq_one_letter_code
_entity_poly.pdbx_strand_id
1 'polypeptide(L)'
;MFSRQTVLAVLAASAALMSVDAFAPAARPIALNCRTSAMKPIAVGLAIDDDIATEEDAGEEIISAVDLDGEEGAGDEATPARFISAQRIQELREQHRRHETDTGSPEYQVAGMTERISHLTQHLKDHPKDFSTRRGLVALVNKRRRLLNYLFREDEQRYVDIVGALGVRHRVPGAIASKEDKYGRFPGQKNTKGKSKNKK
;
A
#
# COMPACT_ATOMS: atom_id res chain seq x y z
N MET A 1 21.96 -53.24 -14.40
CA MET A 1 22.89 -52.21 -14.93
C MET A 1 22.46 -51.88 -16.34
N PHE A 2 21.70 -50.81 -16.55
CA PHE A 2 21.21 -50.42 -17.87
C PHE A 2 22.32 -49.75 -18.68
N SER A 3 22.51 -50.17 -19.93
CA SER A 3 23.63 -49.73 -20.75
C SER A 3 23.53 -48.23 -21.05
N ARG A 4 24.68 -47.55 -21.19
CA ARG A 4 24.73 -46.11 -21.53
C ARG A 4 23.96 -45.76 -22.80
N GLN A 5 23.79 -46.70 -23.72
CA GLN A 5 22.99 -46.51 -24.93
C GLN A 5 21.49 -46.46 -24.66
N THR A 6 20.97 -47.27 -23.72
CA THR A 6 19.56 -47.21 -23.32
C THR A 6 19.19 -45.90 -22.62
N VAL A 7 20.10 -45.33 -21.82
CA VAL A 7 19.86 -44.04 -21.15
C VAL A 7 19.85 -42.87 -22.16
N LEU A 8 20.73 -42.90 -23.17
CA LEU A 8 20.76 -41.89 -24.23
C LEU A 8 19.53 -41.94 -25.15
N ALA A 9 19.03 -43.14 -25.47
CA ALA A 9 17.82 -43.29 -26.29
C ALA A 9 16.57 -42.72 -25.61
N VAL A 10 16.43 -42.90 -24.29
CA VAL A 10 15.31 -42.35 -23.51
C VAL A 10 15.39 -40.82 -23.40
N LEU A 11 16.59 -40.25 -23.28
CA LEU A 11 16.79 -38.80 -23.22
C LEU A 11 16.47 -38.10 -24.56
N ALA A 12 16.79 -38.74 -25.69
CA ALA A 12 16.49 -38.19 -27.02
C ALA A 12 14.98 -38.17 -27.34
N ALA A 13 14.23 -39.19 -26.86
CA ALA A 13 12.79 -39.28 -27.08
C ALA A 13 11.97 -38.21 -26.32
N SER A 14 12.45 -37.72 -25.17
CA SER A 14 11.73 -36.70 -24.39
C SER A 14 11.82 -35.27 -24.95
N ALA A 15 12.73 -35.00 -25.89
CA ALA A 15 12.93 -33.66 -26.44
C ALA A 15 11.91 -33.28 -27.54
N ALA A 16 11.20 -34.26 -28.11
CA ALA A 16 10.29 -34.04 -29.25
C ALA A 16 8.83 -33.72 -28.86
N LEU A 17 8.46 -33.77 -27.58
CA LEU A 17 7.08 -33.52 -27.11
C LEU A 17 6.85 -32.10 -26.57
N MET A 18 7.86 -31.24 -26.51
CA MET A 18 7.72 -29.85 -26.08
C MET A 18 7.78 -28.90 -27.29
N SER A 19 6.85 -29.08 -28.24
CA SER A 19 6.52 -28.02 -29.19
C SER A 19 5.80 -26.92 -28.40
N VAL A 20 6.55 -25.91 -27.98
CA VAL A 20 6.00 -24.68 -27.43
C VAL A 20 5.47 -23.89 -28.61
N ASP A 21 4.24 -24.21 -29.02
CA ASP A 21 3.54 -23.40 -30.00
C ASP A 21 3.44 -21.98 -29.45
N ALA A 22 4.02 -21.05 -30.20
CA ALA A 22 4.08 -19.65 -29.87
C ALA A 22 2.67 -19.10 -29.65
N PHE A 23 2.31 -18.84 -28.39
CA PHE A 23 1.17 -18.02 -28.04
C PHE A 23 1.48 -16.58 -28.44
N ALA A 24 1.21 -16.25 -29.70
CA ALA A 24 1.26 -14.90 -30.23
C ALA A 24 0.10 -14.09 -29.63
N PRO A 25 0.34 -13.06 -28.79
CA PRO A 25 -0.73 -12.19 -28.34
C PRO A 25 -1.16 -11.31 -29.52
N ALA A 26 -2.29 -11.64 -30.14
CA ALA A 26 -2.96 -10.74 -31.05
C ALA A 26 -3.29 -9.44 -30.30
N ALA A 27 -2.59 -8.35 -30.65
CA ALA A 27 -2.86 -7.02 -30.15
C ALA A 27 -4.28 -6.60 -30.57
N ARG A 28 -5.25 -6.76 -29.68
CA ARG A 28 -6.55 -6.09 -29.81
C ARG A 28 -6.38 -4.66 -29.31
N PRO A 29 -6.63 -3.62 -30.12
CA PRO A 29 -6.67 -2.26 -29.61
C PRO A 29 -7.86 -2.17 -28.65
N ILE A 30 -7.57 -2.00 -27.36
CA ILE A 30 -8.59 -1.59 -26.39
C ILE A 30 -8.88 -0.13 -26.73
N ALA A 31 -9.94 0.10 -27.51
CA ALA A 31 -10.51 1.42 -27.66
C ALA A 31 -11.03 1.86 -26.28
N LEU A 32 -10.21 2.62 -25.55
CA LEU A 32 -10.67 3.37 -24.40
C LEU A 32 -11.67 4.41 -24.91
N ASN A 33 -12.96 4.09 -24.80
CA ASN A 33 -14.00 5.10 -24.80
C ASN A 33 -13.86 5.90 -23.50
N CYS A 34 -13.03 6.93 -23.55
CA CYS A 34 -13.02 8.01 -22.58
C CYS A 34 -14.33 8.78 -22.74
N ARG A 35 -15.45 8.25 -22.21
CA ARG A 35 -16.59 9.11 -21.90
C ARG A 35 -16.13 10.02 -20.77
N THR A 36 -15.57 11.17 -21.13
CA THR A 36 -15.48 12.32 -20.24
C THR A 36 -16.92 12.74 -19.93
N SER A 37 -17.53 12.12 -18.92
CA SER A 37 -18.70 12.71 -18.29
C SER A 37 -18.17 13.96 -17.57
N ALA A 38 -18.40 15.12 -18.18
CA ALA A 38 -18.21 16.40 -17.52
C ALA A 38 -19.10 16.38 -16.27
N MET A 39 -18.50 16.14 -15.10
CA MET A 39 -19.20 16.34 -13.84
C MET A 39 -19.52 17.84 -13.74
N LYS A 40 -20.81 18.17 -13.78
CA LYS A 40 -21.27 19.51 -13.43
C LYS A 40 -20.98 19.72 -11.95
N PRO A 41 -20.36 20.84 -11.56
CA PRO A 41 -20.19 21.15 -10.14
C PRO A 41 -21.58 21.29 -9.51
N ILE A 42 -21.80 20.55 -8.43
CA ILE A 42 -22.96 20.77 -7.56
C ILE A 42 -22.67 22.07 -6.81
N ALA A 43 -23.21 23.18 -7.31
CA ALA A 43 -23.21 24.44 -6.59
C ALA A 43 -24.23 24.33 -5.44
N VAL A 44 -23.77 23.87 -4.27
CA VAL A 44 -24.52 24.12 -3.03
C VAL A 44 -24.22 25.56 -2.63
N GLY A 45 -24.97 26.49 -3.19
CA GLY A 45 -25.12 27.81 -2.61
C GLY A 45 -26.01 27.67 -1.38
N LEU A 46 -25.40 27.50 -0.22
CA LEU A 46 -26.11 27.73 1.04
C LEU A 46 -26.14 29.25 1.20
N ALA A 47 -27.24 29.87 0.80
CA ALA A 47 -27.55 31.23 1.22
C ALA A 47 -27.73 31.19 2.74
N ILE A 48 -26.73 31.73 3.45
CA ILE A 48 -26.88 32.07 4.85
C ILE A 48 -27.58 33.42 4.81
N ASP A 49 -28.90 33.41 4.98
CA ASP A 49 -29.65 34.62 5.27
C ASP A 49 -29.32 35.00 6.72
N ASP A 50 -28.69 36.16 6.87
CA ASP A 50 -28.60 36.91 8.12
C ASP A 50 -30.01 37.25 8.58
N ASP A 51 -30.47 36.67 9.69
CA ASP A 51 -31.48 37.21 10.63
C ASP A 51 -31.80 36.15 11.70
N ILE A 52 -31.01 36.09 12.79
CA ILE A 52 -31.52 35.53 14.04
C ILE A 52 -31.28 36.54 15.16
N ALA A 53 -32.40 37.09 15.62
CA ALA A 53 -32.51 38.17 16.56
C ALA A 53 -31.81 37.87 17.89
N THR A 54 -31.11 38.89 18.39
CA THR A 54 -30.83 39.08 19.80
C THR A 54 -32.12 39.35 20.57
N GLU A 55 -32.48 38.48 21.51
CA GLU A 55 -33.34 38.79 22.66
C GLU A 55 -32.77 37.98 23.84
N GLU A 56 -32.36 38.69 24.90
CA GLU A 56 -31.80 38.15 26.14
C GLU A 56 -32.91 37.80 27.15
N ASP A 57 -32.54 37.03 28.18
CA ASP A 57 -33.20 36.85 29.48
C ASP A 57 -34.35 35.84 29.65
N ALA A 58 -34.00 34.63 30.10
CA ALA A 58 -34.38 34.12 31.44
C ALA A 58 -33.96 32.66 31.66
N GLY A 59 -33.22 32.40 32.73
CA GLY A 59 -33.17 31.10 33.40
C GLY A 59 -32.08 30.14 32.95
N GLU A 60 -30.90 30.27 33.56
CA GLU A 60 -29.99 29.14 33.72
C GLU A 60 -30.68 28.04 34.55
N GLU A 61 -31.05 26.93 33.92
CA GLU A 61 -31.02 25.62 34.56
C GLU A 61 -29.98 24.78 33.82
N ILE A 62 -28.75 24.83 34.34
CA ILE A 62 -27.75 23.81 34.08
C ILE A 62 -28.36 22.51 34.59
N ILE A 63 -28.74 21.61 33.66
CA ILE A 63 -28.99 20.21 34.01
C ILE A 63 -27.71 19.71 34.64
N SER A 64 -27.74 19.47 35.96
CA SER A 64 -26.69 18.82 36.69
C SER A 64 -26.36 17.52 35.96
N ALA A 65 -25.08 17.31 35.65
CA ALA A 65 -24.59 16.06 35.08
C ALA A 65 -24.70 14.87 36.06
N VAL A 66 -25.58 14.95 37.07
CA VAL A 66 -25.68 14.00 38.18
C VAL A 66 -27.12 13.63 38.55
N ASP A 67 -28.17 14.18 37.91
CA ASP A 67 -29.57 13.88 38.28
C ASP A 67 -30.44 13.43 37.09
N LEU A 68 -29.94 12.48 36.30
CA LEU A 68 -30.79 11.58 35.50
C LEU A 68 -30.57 10.16 36.01
N ASP A 69 -31.24 9.85 37.13
CA ASP A 69 -31.47 8.50 37.62
C ASP A 69 -32.35 7.75 36.60
N GLY A 70 -31.72 7.31 35.52
CA GLY A 70 -32.33 6.54 34.45
C GLY A 70 -31.47 5.33 34.18
N GLU A 71 -31.69 4.28 34.99
CA GLU A 71 -31.35 2.87 34.79
C GLU A 71 -30.01 2.60 34.07
N GLU A 72 -29.06 2.04 34.83
CA GLU A 72 -27.89 1.34 34.30
C GLU A 72 -28.31 0.18 33.38
N GLY A 73 -28.68 0.52 32.15
CA GLY A 73 -28.64 -0.36 31.02
C GLY A 73 -27.18 -0.56 30.66
N ALA A 74 -26.51 -1.49 31.35
CA ALA A 74 -25.35 -2.21 30.84
C ALA A 74 -25.77 -3.00 29.58
N GLY A 75 -26.16 -2.28 28.54
CA GLY A 75 -26.46 -2.80 27.22
C GLY A 75 -25.16 -2.91 26.44
N ASP A 76 -24.98 -4.06 25.81
CA ASP A 76 -23.87 -4.43 24.95
C ASP A 76 -23.69 -3.47 23.75
N GLU A 77 -23.22 -2.25 24.00
CA GLU A 77 -22.77 -1.30 22.98
C GLU A 77 -21.45 -1.81 22.41
N ALA A 78 -21.54 -2.87 21.59
CA ALA A 78 -20.44 -3.49 20.90
C ALA A 78 -19.75 -2.44 20.03
N THR A 79 -18.71 -1.82 20.60
CA THR A 79 -17.93 -0.79 19.94
C THR A 79 -17.43 -1.37 18.61
N PRO A 80 -17.74 -0.74 17.46
CA PRO A 80 -17.50 -1.39 16.18
C PRO A 80 -16.00 -1.63 15.99
N ALA A 81 -15.60 -2.81 15.48
CA ALA A 81 -14.19 -3.25 15.38
C ALA A 81 -13.23 -2.25 14.71
N ARG A 82 -13.76 -1.32 13.88
CA ARG A 82 -13.02 -0.18 13.32
C ARG A 82 -12.39 0.73 14.39
N PHE A 83 -13.00 0.85 15.56
CA PHE A 83 -12.59 1.77 16.63
C PHE A 83 -11.40 1.22 17.42
N ILE A 84 -11.41 -0.08 17.73
CA ILE A 84 -10.32 -0.75 18.46
C ILE A 84 -9.00 -0.66 17.66
N SER A 85 -9.06 -0.88 16.34
CA SER A 85 -7.86 -0.76 15.50
C SER A 85 -7.36 0.67 15.37
N ALA A 86 -8.25 1.67 15.36
CA ALA A 86 -7.86 3.07 15.31
C ALA A 86 -7.12 3.52 16.59
N GLN A 87 -7.61 3.10 17.76
CA GLN A 87 -6.96 3.36 19.05
C GLN A 87 -5.57 2.72 19.12
N ARG A 88 -5.45 1.43 18.78
CA ARG A 88 -4.15 0.73 18.76
C ARG A 88 -3.15 1.36 17.80
N ILE A 89 -3.62 1.80 16.63
CA ILE A 89 -2.77 2.53 15.66
C ILE A 89 -2.23 3.81 16.29
N GLN A 90 -3.06 4.54 17.05
CA GLN A 90 -2.70 5.79 17.70
C GLN A 90 -1.71 5.55 18.85
N GLU A 91 -1.94 4.55 19.69
CA GLU A 91 -1.03 4.14 20.78
C GLU A 91 0.37 3.78 20.24
N LEU A 92 0.44 2.93 19.21
CA LEU A 92 1.71 2.54 18.58
C LEU A 92 2.42 3.72 17.92
N ARG A 93 1.66 4.66 17.35
CA ARG A 93 2.19 5.89 16.77
C ARG A 93 2.82 6.79 17.81
N GLU A 94 2.14 6.97 18.94
CA GLU A 94 2.60 7.81 20.04
C GLU A 94 3.85 7.24 20.72
N GLN A 95 3.96 5.92 20.82
CA GLN A 95 5.15 5.24 21.33
C GLN A 95 6.41 5.47 20.46
N HIS A 96 6.22 5.68 19.15
CA HIS A 96 7.32 5.80 18.18
C HIS A 96 7.48 7.22 17.61
N ARG A 97 6.86 8.23 18.22
CA ARG A 97 7.02 9.65 17.82
C ARG A 97 8.40 10.17 18.26
N ARG A 98 9.03 11.01 17.43
CA ARG A 98 10.32 11.65 17.80
C ARG A 98 10.13 12.90 18.66
N HIS A 99 9.07 13.64 18.36
CA HIS A 99 8.67 14.85 19.05
C HIS A 99 7.17 14.79 19.32
N GLU A 100 6.67 15.62 20.22
CA GLU A 100 5.27 15.57 20.65
C GLU A 100 4.28 15.83 19.51
N THR A 101 4.65 16.66 18.54
CA THR A 101 3.86 17.05 17.37
C THR A 101 4.22 16.29 16.09
N ASP A 102 5.07 15.27 16.20
CA ASP A 102 5.55 14.52 15.03
C ASP A 102 4.48 13.58 14.48
N THR A 103 4.07 13.84 13.26
CA THR A 103 3.11 13.02 12.49
C THR A 103 3.71 12.46 11.21
N GLY A 104 4.94 12.88 10.88
CA GLY A 104 5.55 12.70 9.58
C GLY A 104 6.76 11.79 9.57
N SER A 105 7.35 11.48 10.72
CA SER A 105 8.54 10.65 10.78
C SER A 105 8.32 9.24 10.20
N PRO A 106 9.38 8.65 9.61
CA PRO A 106 9.33 7.28 9.13
C PRO A 106 8.89 6.29 10.21
N GLU A 107 9.32 6.48 11.46
CA GLU A 107 9.00 5.64 12.61
C GLU A 107 7.50 5.66 12.94
N TYR A 108 6.94 6.85 13.13
CA TYR A 108 5.52 7.06 13.35
C TYR A 108 4.67 6.42 12.25
N GLN A 109 5.08 6.58 10.99
CA GLN A 109 4.38 6.00 9.85
C GLN A 109 4.49 4.47 9.80
N VAL A 110 5.68 3.90 10.06
CA VAL A 110 5.92 2.45 10.03
C VAL A 110 5.14 1.74 11.13
N ALA A 111 5.06 2.32 12.33
CA ALA A 111 4.26 1.81 13.44
C ALA A 111 2.77 1.70 13.04
N GLY A 112 2.18 2.80 12.55
CA GLY A 112 0.77 2.80 12.14
C GLY A 112 0.46 1.91 10.93
N MET A 113 1.41 1.76 9.99
CA MET A 113 1.25 0.82 8.86
C MET A 113 1.28 -0.63 9.33
N THR A 114 2.06 -0.95 10.36
CA THR A 114 2.23 -2.33 10.85
C THR A 114 0.93 -2.86 11.45
N GLU A 115 0.27 -2.08 12.30
CA GLU A 115 -1.02 -2.48 12.85
C GLU A 115 -2.11 -2.56 11.77
N ARG A 116 -2.13 -1.60 10.84
CA ARG A 116 -3.05 -1.66 9.70
C ARG A 116 -2.84 -2.90 8.83
N ILE A 117 -1.59 -3.31 8.60
CA ILE A 117 -1.27 -4.54 7.89
C ILE A 117 -1.81 -5.75 8.66
N SER A 118 -1.59 -5.84 9.97
CA SER A 118 -2.13 -6.92 10.82
C SER A 118 -3.65 -7.02 10.68
N HIS A 119 -4.36 -5.90 10.86
CA HIS A 119 -5.81 -5.83 10.73
C HIS A 119 -6.31 -6.26 9.33
N LEU A 120 -5.74 -5.71 8.26
CA LEU A 120 -6.13 -6.07 6.89
C LEU A 120 -5.80 -7.52 6.55
N THR A 121 -4.73 -8.09 7.09
CA THR A 121 -4.42 -9.50 6.88
C THR A 121 -5.45 -10.41 7.54
N GLN A 122 -5.98 -10.04 8.71
CA GLN A 122 -7.07 -10.78 9.34
C GLN A 122 -8.35 -10.69 8.52
N HIS A 123 -8.73 -9.49 8.07
CA HIS A 123 -9.91 -9.29 7.21
C HIS A 123 -9.87 -10.13 5.92
N LEU A 124 -8.70 -10.24 5.28
CA LEU A 124 -8.54 -11.02 4.06
C LEU A 124 -8.57 -12.54 4.28
N LYS A 125 -8.34 -13.03 5.52
CA LYS A 125 -8.53 -14.46 5.83
C LYS A 125 -10.00 -14.83 5.74
N ASP A 126 -10.87 -13.97 6.26
CA ASP A 126 -12.32 -14.17 6.24
C ASP A 126 -12.91 -13.83 4.86
N HIS A 127 -12.31 -12.88 4.14
CA HIS A 127 -12.77 -12.42 2.83
C HIS A 127 -11.71 -12.58 1.72
N PRO A 128 -11.49 -13.82 1.22
CA PRO A 128 -10.45 -14.07 0.23
C PRO A 128 -10.71 -13.44 -1.14
N LYS A 129 -11.97 -13.14 -1.46
CA LYS A 129 -12.42 -12.59 -2.75
C LYS A 129 -12.35 -11.06 -2.84
N ASP A 130 -11.95 -10.35 -1.77
CA ASP A 130 -11.77 -8.90 -1.84
C ASP A 130 -10.41 -8.53 -2.45
N PHE A 131 -10.41 -8.35 -3.78
CA PHE A 131 -9.22 -7.95 -4.53
C PHE A 131 -8.83 -6.48 -4.32
N SER A 132 -9.80 -5.63 -3.97
CA SER A 132 -9.56 -4.20 -3.77
C SER A 132 -8.74 -3.96 -2.51
N THR A 133 -9.13 -4.61 -1.41
CA THR A 133 -8.41 -4.58 -0.14
C THR A 133 -7.05 -5.25 -0.25
N ARG A 134 -6.94 -6.37 -0.98
CA ARG A 134 -5.65 -7.02 -1.25
C ARG A 134 -4.68 -6.08 -1.98
N ARG A 135 -5.15 -5.32 -2.97
CA ARG A 135 -4.34 -4.31 -3.66
C ARG A 135 -3.88 -3.21 -2.70
N GLY A 136 -4.78 -2.72 -1.84
CA GLY A 136 -4.46 -1.74 -0.80
C GLY A 136 -3.41 -2.25 0.19
N LEU A 137 -3.53 -3.50 0.63
CA LEU A 137 -2.58 -4.16 1.52
C LEU A 137 -1.17 -4.22 0.89
N VAL A 138 -1.07 -4.67 -0.37
CA VAL A 138 0.21 -4.74 -1.08
C VAL A 138 0.85 -3.34 -1.21
N ALA A 139 0.05 -2.32 -1.49
CA ALA A 139 0.54 -0.94 -1.53
C ALA A 139 1.09 -0.47 -0.17
N LEU A 140 0.41 -0.79 0.94
CA LEU A 140 0.88 -0.46 2.29
C LEU A 140 2.18 -1.19 2.65
N VAL A 141 2.28 -2.49 2.37
CA VAL A 141 3.51 -3.27 2.60
C VAL A 141 4.68 -2.67 1.82
N ASN A 142 4.46 -2.28 0.56
CA ASN A 142 5.47 -1.63 -0.27
C ASN A 142 5.86 -0.25 0.26
N LYS A 143 4.91 0.55 0.73
CA LYS A 143 5.19 1.86 1.34
C LYS A 143 6.03 1.69 2.61
N ARG A 144 5.67 0.76 3.51
CA ARG A 144 6.45 0.44 4.71
C ARG A 144 7.87 0.00 4.38
N ARG A 145 8.04 -0.88 3.38
CA ARG A 145 9.38 -1.30 2.92
C ARG A 145 10.23 -0.12 2.42
N ARG A 146 9.64 0.83 1.69
CA ARG A 146 10.36 2.02 1.22
C ARG A 146 10.82 2.92 2.37
N LEU A 147 9.99 3.07 3.41
CA LEU A 147 10.37 3.83 4.61
C LEU A 147 11.51 3.15 5.38
N LEU A 148 11.48 1.82 5.52
CA LEU A 148 12.58 1.08 6.16
C LEU A 148 13.88 1.16 5.35
N ASN A 149 13.80 1.08 4.02
CA ASN A 149 14.95 1.32 3.15
C ASN A 149 15.51 2.75 3.28
N TYR A 150 14.63 3.72 3.50
CA TYR A 150 15.04 5.11 3.72
C TYR A 150 15.76 5.24 5.06
N LEU A 151 15.18 4.74 6.15
CA LEU A 151 15.82 4.73 7.47
C LEU A 151 17.19 4.05 7.43
N PHE A 152 17.30 2.89 6.78
CA PHE A 152 18.59 2.19 6.65
C PHE A 152 19.67 3.02 5.95
N ARG A 153 19.28 3.88 5.00
CA ARG A 153 20.22 4.75 4.27
C ARG A 153 20.59 6.01 5.03
N GLU A 154 19.69 6.51 5.88
CA GLU A 154 19.88 7.72 6.66
C GLU A 154 20.62 7.41 7.97
N ASP A 155 20.05 6.52 8.80
CA ASP A 155 20.51 6.22 10.15
C ASP A 155 20.31 4.73 10.48
N GLU A 156 21.41 3.97 10.56
CA GLU A 156 21.36 2.53 10.80
C GLU A 156 20.82 2.19 12.21
N GLN A 157 21.17 2.98 13.23
CA GLN A 157 20.70 2.76 14.61
C GLN A 157 19.17 2.82 14.71
N ARG A 158 18.56 3.88 14.15
CA ARG A 158 17.10 4.05 14.13
C ARG A 158 16.40 2.92 13.39
N TYR A 159 17.01 2.41 12.31
CA TYR A 159 16.50 1.25 11.60
C TYR A 159 16.48 -0.01 12.48
N VAL A 160 17.57 -0.30 13.19
CA VAL A 160 17.68 -1.47 14.08
C VAL A 160 16.66 -1.38 15.21
N ASP A 161 16.53 -0.21 15.85
CA ASP A 161 15.60 0.00 16.97
C ASP A 161 14.15 -0.27 16.57
N ILE A 162 13.72 0.28 15.43
CA ILE A 162 12.34 0.13 14.95
C ILE A 162 12.05 -1.28 14.45
N VAL A 163 13.01 -1.91 13.78
CA VAL A 163 12.87 -3.30 13.34
C VAL A 163 12.78 -4.24 14.54
N GLY A 164 13.58 -4.00 15.58
CA GLY A 164 13.54 -4.74 16.84
C GLY A 164 12.23 -4.55 17.59
N ALA A 165 11.79 -3.29 17.78
CA ALA A 165 10.58 -2.97 18.51
C ALA A 165 9.31 -3.55 17.87
N LEU A 166 9.19 -3.46 16.54
CA LEU A 166 8.00 -3.90 15.81
C LEU A 166 8.07 -5.36 15.31
N GLY A 167 9.21 -6.04 15.48
CA GLY A 167 9.42 -7.42 15.01
C GLY A 167 9.29 -7.59 13.48
N VAL A 168 9.60 -6.53 12.71
CA VAL A 168 9.39 -6.54 11.25
C VAL A 168 10.52 -7.27 10.54
N ARG A 169 10.18 -8.35 9.81
CA ARG A 169 11.17 -9.06 8.98
C ARG A 169 11.46 -8.27 7.70
N HIS A 170 12.51 -7.46 7.73
CA HIS A 170 12.97 -6.68 6.59
C HIS A 170 14.30 -7.23 6.04
N ARG A 171 14.40 -7.37 4.71
CA ARG A 171 15.68 -7.63 4.04
C ARG A 171 16.27 -6.31 3.60
N VAL A 172 17.48 -6.04 4.08
CA VAL A 172 18.27 -4.86 3.70
C VAL A 172 18.40 -4.78 2.16
N PRO A 173 18.21 -3.59 1.56
CA PRO A 173 18.35 -3.46 0.11
C PRO A 173 19.80 -3.78 -0.30
N GLY A 174 19.95 -4.65 -1.29
CA GLY A 174 21.26 -4.92 -1.89
C GLY A 174 21.80 -3.69 -2.64
N ALA A 175 23.10 -3.71 -2.93
CA ALA A 175 23.73 -2.66 -3.72
C ALA A 175 22.99 -2.44 -5.05
N ILE A 176 22.70 -1.17 -5.37
CA ILE A 176 22.11 -0.81 -6.66
C ILE A 176 23.23 -0.91 -7.69
N ALA A 177 23.17 -1.94 -8.55
CA ALA A 177 24.11 -2.11 -9.64
C ALA A 177 24.19 -0.84 -10.51
N SER A 178 25.41 -0.41 -10.84
CA SER A 178 25.66 0.75 -11.71
C SER A 178 25.05 0.54 -13.10
N LYS A 179 24.96 1.61 -13.90
CA LYS A 179 24.47 1.48 -15.27
C LYS A 179 25.37 0.52 -16.06
N GLU A 180 26.67 0.60 -15.80
CA GLU A 180 27.72 -0.22 -16.37
C GLU A 180 27.56 -1.67 -15.95
N ASP A 181 27.26 -1.96 -14.68
CA ASP A 181 27.02 -3.34 -14.22
C ASP A 181 25.75 -3.95 -14.84
N LYS A 182 24.67 -3.14 -14.98
CA LYS A 182 23.40 -3.62 -15.53
C LYS A 182 23.43 -3.78 -17.05
N TYR A 183 24.05 -2.86 -17.76
CA TYR A 183 23.97 -2.76 -19.21
C TYR A 183 25.29 -3.02 -19.93
N GLY A 184 26.41 -3.15 -19.21
CA GLY A 184 27.74 -3.39 -19.79
C GLY A 184 27.85 -4.71 -20.55
N ARG A 185 26.99 -5.70 -20.24
CA ARG A 185 26.91 -6.97 -20.98
C ARG A 185 26.22 -6.83 -22.34
N PHE A 186 25.36 -5.83 -22.52
CA PHE A 186 24.63 -5.63 -23.76
C PHE A 186 25.48 -4.78 -24.71
N PRO A 187 25.87 -5.31 -25.89
CA PRO A 187 26.61 -4.50 -26.85
C PRO A 187 25.75 -3.31 -27.26
N GLY A 188 26.27 -2.10 -27.05
CA GLY A 188 25.58 -0.87 -27.46
C GLY A 188 25.32 -0.90 -28.97
N GLN A 189 24.05 -0.81 -29.38
CA GLN A 189 23.71 -0.70 -30.79
C GLN A 189 24.33 0.59 -31.35
N LYS A 190 25.16 0.48 -32.38
CA LYS A 190 25.70 1.65 -33.10
C LYS A 190 24.52 2.39 -33.73
N ASN A 191 24.38 3.68 -33.46
CA ASN A 191 23.36 4.51 -34.12
C ASN A 191 23.61 4.55 -35.64
N THR A 192 22.83 3.81 -36.41
CA THR A 192 22.88 3.80 -37.89
C THR A 192 22.05 4.92 -38.54
N LYS A 193 21.53 5.87 -37.73
CA LYS A 193 20.85 7.08 -38.22
C LYS A 193 21.85 8.00 -38.94
N GLY A 194 22.12 7.71 -40.21
CA GLY A 194 22.98 8.54 -41.06
C GLY A 194 23.26 8.01 -42.47
N LYS A 195 22.98 6.74 -42.80
CA LYS A 195 23.31 6.15 -44.11
C LYS A 195 22.08 5.75 -44.94
N SER A 196 21.22 6.70 -45.35
CA SER A 196 20.27 6.40 -46.45
C SER A 196 19.86 7.57 -47.36
N LYS A 197 20.40 8.78 -47.19
CA LYS A 197 20.13 9.90 -48.10
C LYS A 197 21.30 10.15 -49.04
N ASN A 198 21.49 9.23 -50.00
CA ASN A 198 22.16 9.43 -51.28
C ASN A 198 21.94 8.17 -52.11
N LYS A 199 20.73 8.00 -52.65
CA LYS A 199 20.44 6.99 -53.67
C LYS A 199 19.81 7.71 -54.85
N LYS A 200 20.70 8.09 -55.78
CA LYS A 200 20.52 8.53 -57.18
C LYS A 200 19.45 9.59 -57.45
#